data_AF-A0A1F8CU54-F1
#
_entry.id   AF-A0A1F8CU54-F1
#
_cell.length_a   1.000
_cell.length_b   1.000
_cell.length_c   1.000
_cell.angle_alpha   90.00
_cell.angle_beta   90.00
_cell.angle_gamma   90.00
#
_symmetry.space_group_name_H-M   'P 1'
#
loop_
_entity.id
_entity.type
_entity.pdbx_description
1 polymer ?
#
loop_
_entity_poly.entity_id
_entity_poly.type
_entity_poly.pdbx_seq_one_letter_code
_entity_poly.pdbx_strand_id
1 'polypeptide(L)' 'MTKTSKILLPYENKWVALNIKGDKVLAAAKDAKVLSEKLDSLKIGRDEAVMTYVPSFRGWYSPYNV' A
#
# COMPACT_ATOMS: atom_id res chain seq x y z
N MET A 1 0.68 -14.37 21.76
CA MET A 1 0.54 -14.13 20.31
C MET A 1 0.24 -12.66 20.10
N THR A 2 1.25 -11.83 19.86
CA THR A 2 1.04 -10.45 19.42
C THR A 2 0.38 -10.50 18.05
N LYS A 3 -0.86 -10.00 17.96
CA LYS A 3 -1.51 -9.69 16.68
C LYS A 3 -0.72 -8.53 16.07
N THR A 4 0.39 -8.87 15.41
CA THR A 4 1.18 -7.94 14.62
C THR A 4 0.23 -7.41 13.55
N SER A 5 -0.31 -6.22 13.79
CA SER A 5 -0.81 -5.36 12.72
C SER A 5 0.21 -5.48 11.60
N LYS A 6 -0.19 -5.99 10.44
CA LYS A 6 0.66 -6.02 9.24
C LYS A 6 0.81 -4.57 8.78
N ILE A 7 1.52 -3.78 9.57
CA ILE A 7 1.96 -2.44 9.24
C ILE A 7 2.78 -2.64 7.96
N LEU A 8 2.31 -2.03 6.88
CA LEU A 8 3.07 -1.95 5.65
C LEU A 8 4.42 -1.37 5.98
N LEU A 9 5.47 -2.11 5.64
CA LEU A 9 6.79 -1.63 5.91
C LEU A 9 7.19 -0.64 4.80
N PRO A 10 7.75 0.53 5.13
CA PRO A 10 8.04 1.62 4.17
C PRO A 10 9.11 1.28 3.10
N TYR A 11 9.51 0.01 3.00
CA TYR A 11 10.58 -0.50 2.14
C TYR A 11 10.11 -1.56 1.15
N GLU A 12 8.81 -1.83 1.07
CA GLU A 12 8.29 -2.91 0.21
C GLU A 12 8.08 -2.51 -1.26
N ASN A 13 8.27 -1.23 -1.62
CA ASN A 13 8.20 -0.71 -2.99
C ASN A 13 7.00 -1.28 -3.77
N LYS A 14 5.80 -0.88 -3.36
CA LYS A 14 4.57 -1.52 -3.83
C LYS A 14 3.39 -0.57 -3.81
N TRP A 15 2.42 -0.89 -4.65
CA TRP A 15 1.09 -0.31 -4.63
C TRP A 15 0.28 -0.89 -3.49
N VAL A 16 -0.46 -0.02 -2.80
CA VAL A 16 -1.35 -0.40 -1.71
C VAL A 16 -2.70 0.24 -1.91
N ALA A 17 -3.75 -0.52 -1.59
CA ALA A 17 -5.12 -0.03 -1.54
C ALA A 17 -5.46 0.17 -0.07
N LEU A 18 -5.72 1.42 0.30
CA LEU A 18 -6.23 1.80 1.62
C LEU A 18 -7.75 1.85 1.56
N ASN A 19 -8.42 1.66 2.69
CA ASN A 19 -9.83 2.01 2.79
C ASN A 19 -10.00 3.54 2.66
N ILE A 20 -11.23 3.99 2.43
CA ILE A 20 -11.54 5.42 2.28
C ILE A 20 -11.08 6.30 3.47
N LYS A 21 -11.00 5.72 4.67
CA LYS A 21 -10.51 6.41 5.88
C LYS A 21 -8.99 6.51 5.96
N GLY A 22 -8.25 5.77 5.12
CA GLY A 22 -6.79 5.75 5.10
C GLY A 22 -6.13 5.05 6.28
N ASP A 23 -6.90 4.42 7.18
CA ASP A 23 -6.40 3.80 8.41
C ASP A 23 -6.14 2.30 8.27
N LYS A 24 -6.60 1.68 7.18
CA LYS A 24 -6.47 0.24 6.95
C LYS A 24 -6.06 -0.08 5.52
N VAL A 25 -5.13 -1.03 5.41
CA VAL A 25 -4.67 -1.60 4.15
C VAL A 25 -5.59 -2.75 3.76
N LEU A 26 -6.24 -2.62 2.62
CA LEU A 26 -7.14 -3.61 2.04
C LEU A 26 -6.37 -4.63 1.19
N ALA A 27 -5.46 -4.14 0.35
CA ALA A 27 -4.64 -4.98 -0.50
C ALA A 27 -3.28 -4.31 -0.80
N ALA A 28 -2.31 -5.11 -1.23
CA ALA A 28 -1.02 -4.63 -1.70
C ALA A 28 -0.47 -5.53 -2.82
N ALA A 29 0.23 -4.93 -3.78
CA ALA A 29 0.91 -5.61 -4.90
C ALA A 29 2.04 -4.74 -5.46
N LYS A 30 3.04 -5.33 -6.14
CA LYS A 30 4.17 -4.57 -6.70
C LYS A 30 3.75 -3.59 -7.81
N ASP A 31 2.69 -3.92 -8.53
CA ASP A 31 2.22 -3.18 -9.71
C ASP A 31 0.77 -2.74 -9.54
N ALA A 32 0.42 -1.57 -10.10
CA ALA A 32 -0.94 -1.02 -10.04
C ALA A 32 -1.96 -1.96 -10.71
N LYS A 33 -1.57 -2.61 -11.81
CA LYS A 33 -2.42 -3.57 -12.53
C LYS A 33 -2.76 -4.78 -11.65
N VAL A 34 -1.73 -5.38 -11.04
CA VAL A 34 -1.90 -6.53 -10.14
C VAL A 34 -2.71 -6.14 -8.90
N LEU A 35 -2.56 -4.91 -8.41
CA LEU A 35 -3.38 -4.42 -7.31
C LEU A 35 -4.85 -4.29 -7.72
N SER A 36 -5.14 -3.77 -8.91
CA SER A 36 -6.51 -3.65 -9.44
C SER A 36 -7.16 -5.03 -9.58
N GLU A 37 -6.49 -5.99 -10.21
CA GLU A 37 -7.01 -7.36 -10.38
C GLU A 37 -7.29 -8.03 -9.02
N LYS A 38 -6.47 -7.72 -8.01
CA LYS A 38 -6.65 -8.20 -6.64
C LYS A 38 -7.84 -7.54 -5.95
N LEU A 39 -8.10 -6.26 -6.19
CA LEU A 39 -9.30 -5.58 -5.68
C LEU A 39 -10.57 -6.15 -6.31
N ASP A 40 -10.55 -6.39 -7.62
CA ASP A 40 -11.67 -7.01 -8.36
C ASP A 40 -11.98 -8.41 -7.80
N SER A 41 -10.93 -9.21 -7.55
CA SER A 41 -11.05 -10.54 -6.94
C SER A 41 -11.61 -10.50 -5.52
N LEU A 42 -11.34 -9.43 -4.77
CA LEU A 42 -11.85 -9.19 -3.42
C LEU A 42 -13.24 -8.52 -3.41
N LYS A 43 -13.78 -8.18 -4.59
CA LYS A 43 -15.05 -7.43 -4.76
C LYS A 43 -15.07 -6.10 -4.00
N ILE A 44 -13.92 -5.43 -3.93
CA ILE A 44 -13.80 -4.12 -3.29
C ILE A 44 -14.07 -3.05 -4.33
N GLY A 45 -15.04 -2.18 -4.05
CA GLY A 45 -15.40 -1.08 -4.94
C GLY A 45 -14.30 -0.01 -5.03
N ARG A 46 -14.24 0.70 -6.16
CA ARG A 46 -13.31 1.83 -6.34
C ARG A 46 -13.65 3.03 -5.43
N ASP A 47 -14.89 3.09 -4.98
CA ASP A 47 -15.42 4.02 -3.99
C ASP A 47 -15.03 3.65 -2.55
N GLU A 48 -14.66 2.39 -2.31
CA GLU A 48 -14.28 1.90 -0.98
C GLU A 48 -12.76 1.97 -0.73
N ALA A 49 -11.97 2.14 -1.79
CA ALA A 49 -10.52 2.02 -1.75
C ALA A 49 -9.76 3.16 -2.45
N VAL A 50 -8.74 3.70 -1.77
CA VAL A 50 -7.78 4.66 -2.32
C VAL A 50 -6.48 3.93 -2.64
N MET A 51 -6.10 3.91 -3.91
CA MET A 51 -4.82 3.35 -4.34
C MET A 51 -3.70 4.37 -4.17
N THR A 52 -2.63 3.99 -3.48
CA THR A 52 -1.44 4.82 -3.32
C THR A 52 -0.18 3.99 -3.51
N TYR A 53 0.87 4.62 -4.00
CA TYR A 53 2.16 3.98 -4.17
C TYR A 53 3.03 4.29 -2.95
N VAL A 54 3.58 3.25 -2.33
CA VAL A 54 4.52 3.39 -1.22
C VAL A 54 5.94 3.34 -1.80
N PRO A 55 6.61 4.50 -1.94
CA PRO A 55 7.95 4.54 -2.52
C PRO A 55 8.94 3.82 -1.60
N SER A 56 10.00 3.28 -2.20
CA SER A 56 11.09 2.70 -1.40
C SER A 56 11.74 3.78 -0.54
N PHE A 57 12.00 3.47 0.74
CA PHE A 57 12.74 4.35 1.64
C PHE A 57 14.05 4.87 1.03
N ARG A 58 14.79 4.08 0.25
CA ARG A 58 16.04 4.52 -0.40
C ARG A 58 15.86 5.62 -1.46
N GLY A 59 14.68 5.71 -2.09
CA GLY A 59 14.38 6.74 -3.09
C GLY A 59 13.87 8.06 -2.47
N TRP A 60 13.41 8.02 -1.22
CA TRP A 60 12.90 9.18 -0.48
C TRP A 60 13.84 9.64 0.64
N TYR A 61 14.71 8.76 1.13
CA TYR A 61 15.83 9.10 1.98
C TYR A 61 16.94 9.69 1.10
N SER A 62 16.76 10.95 0.71
CA SER A 62 17.90 11.82 0.38
C SER A 62 18.42 12.31 1.73
N PRO A 63 19.51 11.74 2.28
CA PRO A 63 20.19 12.41 3.37
C PRO A 63 20.71 13.69 2.73
N TYR A 64 20.03 14.81 2.98
CA TYR A 64 20.59 16.09 2.63
C TYR A 64 22.02 16.11 3.16
N ASN A 65 22.94 16.46 2.28
CA ASN A 65 24.26 16.96 2.66
C ASN A 65 24.05 17.95 3.81
N VAL A 66 24.40 17.53 5.03
CA VAL A 66 24.65 18.41 6.17
C VAL A 66 26.13 18.30 6.48
#